data_AF-A0A3S0G7T5-F1
#
_entry.id   AF-A0A3S0G7T5-F1
#
_cell.length_a   1.000
_cell.length_b   1.000
_cell.length_c   1.000
_cell.angle_alpha   90.00
_cell.angle_beta   90.00
_cell.angle_gamma   90.00
#
_symmetry.space_group_name_H-M   'P 1'
#
loop_
_entity.id
_entity.type
_entity.pdbx_description
1 polymer ?
#
loop_
_entity_poly.entity_id
_entity_poly.type
_entity_poly.pdbx_seq_one_letter_code
_entity_poly.pdbx_strand_id
1 'polypeptide(L)'
;MPARQPSAATSSAVSPCSPSRTIMTLTPAAAKVLHDILSVGADRALALGRRIRVPTPTAEQLYEFCELLATTPGEEPLQKFLEERPGFLTGLLGGPDNADLAVLFKPAVGTQYNADFCVLQAHQGGAFAHLVEIESSHEPLFTQQGNTAKRLAGAQTQIEDWKIWIQVAREHYARELVRAAKALPPLANYQPGDRGFRLVEPDDLQSIWRGFGGESDPHFTFTIVIGRWSQLNAEEKARILNRNKQPQLLRIHTYEQVARSANYRLERDDWYNAHDDWQVLAAPTNPLT
;
A
#
# COMPACT_ATOMS: atom_id res chain seq x y z
N MET A 1 -24.75 56.92 -32.82
CA MET A 1 -23.34 56.77 -33.23
C MET A 1 -22.44 56.81 -32.00
N PRO A 2 -21.39 55.99 -31.88
CA PRO A 2 -21.19 54.65 -32.43
C PRO A 2 -20.77 53.63 -31.35
N ALA A 3 -20.96 52.35 -31.69
CA ALA A 3 -20.36 51.21 -31.02
C ALA A 3 -18.82 51.33 -31.03
N ARG A 4 -18.17 50.97 -29.92
CA ARG A 4 -16.72 50.70 -29.88
C ARG A 4 -16.50 49.23 -29.56
N GLN A 5 -16.10 48.48 -30.58
CA GLN A 5 -15.26 47.29 -30.39
C GLN A 5 -13.86 47.73 -29.97
N PRO A 6 -13.16 46.90 -29.18
CA PRO A 6 -11.76 46.58 -29.47
C PRO A 6 -11.55 45.06 -29.42
N SER A 7 -11.18 44.46 -30.56
CA SER A 7 -9.81 44.19 -31.01
C SER A 7 -9.35 42.80 -30.57
N ALA A 8 -9.36 41.87 -31.53
CA ALA A 8 -8.70 40.58 -31.42
C ALA A 8 -7.19 40.78 -31.34
N ALA A 9 -6.61 40.42 -30.20
CA ALA A 9 -5.17 40.24 -30.04
C ALA A 9 -4.85 38.76 -30.22
N THR A 10 -4.22 38.43 -31.34
CA THR A 10 -3.57 37.16 -31.62
C THR A 10 -2.37 37.01 -30.69
N SER A 11 -2.48 36.12 -29.70
CA SER A 11 -1.34 35.66 -28.89
C SER A 11 -0.94 34.27 -29.37
N SER A 12 0.20 34.18 -30.04
CA SER A 12 0.89 32.93 -30.36
C SER A 12 1.34 32.24 -29.07
N ALA A 13 0.61 31.23 -28.62
CA ALA A 13 1.06 30.35 -27.55
C ALA A 13 2.13 29.39 -28.13
N VAL A 14 3.37 29.57 -27.66
CA VAL A 14 4.45 28.61 -27.82
C VAL A 14 4.05 27.33 -27.09
N SER A 15 3.95 26.22 -27.83
CA SER A 15 3.72 24.90 -27.25
C SER A 15 4.84 24.54 -26.27
N PRO A 16 4.55 24.18 -25.01
CA PRO A 16 5.54 23.60 -24.14
C PRO A 16 5.89 22.19 -24.66
N CYS A 17 7.17 21.99 -24.97
CA CYS A 17 7.74 20.70 -25.30
C CYS A 17 7.50 19.75 -24.11
N SER A 18 6.68 18.72 -24.31
CA SER A 18 6.48 17.66 -23.32
C SER A 18 7.80 16.93 -23.04
N PRO A 19 8.17 16.68 -21.78
CA PRO A 19 9.36 15.90 -21.48
C PRO A 19 9.16 14.47 -22.01
N SER A 20 10.14 13.95 -22.76
CA SER A 20 10.16 12.57 -23.24
C SER A 20 10.02 11.61 -22.05
N ARG A 21 8.86 10.96 -21.93
CA ARG A 21 8.68 9.79 -21.05
C ARG A 21 9.65 8.71 -21.53
N THR A 22 10.69 8.43 -20.75
CA THR A 22 11.47 7.22 -20.93
C THR A 22 10.55 6.06 -20.54
N ILE A 23 10.16 5.23 -21.52
CA ILE A 23 9.35 4.05 -21.24
C ILE A 23 10.23 3.07 -20.47
N MET A 24 9.97 2.95 -19.17
CA MET A 24 10.66 1.97 -18.32
C MET A 24 10.35 0.57 -18.84
N THR A 25 11.37 -0.11 -19.36
CA THR A 25 11.22 -1.44 -19.96
C THR A 25 11.47 -2.48 -18.86
N LEU A 26 10.43 -3.23 -18.49
CA LEU A 26 10.54 -4.30 -17.49
C LEU A 26 11.35 -5.48 -18.01
N THR A 27 12.10 -6.13 -17.13
CA THR A 27 12.68 -7.45 -17.40
C THR A 27 11.58 -8.49 -17.65
N PRO A 28 11.83 -9.58 -18.38
CA PRO A 28 10.82 -10.64 -18.58
C PRO A 28 10.29 -11.22 -17.26
N ALA A 29 11.16 -11.32 -16.24
CA ALA A 29 10.77 -11.79 -14.92
C ALA A 29 9.84 -10.78 -14.21
N ALA A 30 10.17 -9.49 -14.24
CA ALA A 30 9.33 -8.45 -13.66
C ALA A 30 8.00 -8.25 -14.42
N ALA A 31 8.00 -8.41 -15.75
CA ALA A 31 6.78 -8.42 -16.55
C ALA A 31 5.84 -9.57 -16.14
N LYS A 32 6.39 -10.74 -15.81
CA LYS A 32 5.60 -11.83 -15.23
C LYS A 32 5.04 -11.46 -13.86
N VAL A 33 5.83 -10.84 -12.98
CA VAL A 33 5.34 -10.36 -11.67
C VAL A 33 4.20 -9.37 -11.84
N LEU A 34 4.33 -8.41 -12.77
CA LEU A 34 3.26 -7.46 -13.08
C LEU A 34 1.97 -8.18 -13.53
N HIS A 35 2.09 -9.14 -14.44
CA HIS A 35 0.96 -9.96 -14.87
C HIS A 35 0.32 -10.70 -13.68
N ASP A 36 1.13 -11.30 -12.80
CA ASP A 36 0.67 -11.99 -11.59
C ASP A 36 -0.11 -11.03 -10.66
N ILE A 37 0.40 -9.81 -10.44
CA ILE A 37 -0.27 -8.75 -9.65
C ILE A 37 -1.61 -8.37 -10.27
N LEU A 38 -1.66 -8.11 -11.58
CA LEU A 38 -2.89 -7.71 -12.26
C LEU A 38 -3.94 -8.82 -12.29
N SER A 39 -3.50 -10.08 -12.17
CA SER A 39 -4.40 -11.25 -12.08
C SER A 39 -5.05 -11.40 -10.70
N VAL A 40 -4.56 -10.70 -9.67
CA VAL A 40 -5.15 -10.74 -8.32
C VAL A 40 -6.55 -10.13 -8.36
N GLY A 41 -7.56 -10.92 -8.01
CA GLY A 41 -8.96 -10.49 -7.95
C GLY A 41 -9.72 -10.51 -9.28
N ALA A 42 -9.11 -11.04 -10.36
CA ALA A 42 -9.79 -11.25 -11.64
C ALA A 42 -11.04 -12.15 -11.54
N ASP A 43 -11.10 -12.98 -10.50
CA ASP A 43 -12.24 -13.83 -10.13
C ASP A 43 -13.34 -13.10 -9.33
N ARG A 44 -13.22 -11.78 -9.13
CA ARG A 44 -14.11 -10.94 -8.31
C ARG A 44 -14.20 -11.36 -6.83
N ALA A 45 -13.31 -12.23 -6.34
CA ALA A 45 -13.30 -12.67 -4.95
C ALA A 45 -12.69 -11.62 -3.99
N LEU A 46 -11.98 -10.62 -4.53
CA LEU A 46 -11.37 -9.52 -3.79
C LEU A 46 -12.07 -8.20 -4.15
N ALA A 47 -12.75 -7.58 -3.19
CA ALA A 47 -13.29 -6.24 -3.36
C ALA A 47 -12.15 -5.22 -3.33
N LEU A 48 -11.86 -4.59 -4.47
CA LEU A 48 -10.89 -3.50 -4.57
C LEU A 48 -11.57 -2.17 -4.25
N GLY A 49 -11.01 -1.42 -3.28
CA GLY A 49 -11.60 -0.17 -2.78
C GLY A 49 -11.49 1.00 -3.75
N ARG A 50 -12.47 1.92 -3.74
CA ARG A 50 -12.61 3.03 -4.72
C ARG A 50 -11.93 4.36 -4.34
N ARG A 51 -10.90 4.37 -3.48
CA ARG A 51 -10.41 5.61 -2.85
C ARG A 51 -9.14 6.22 -3.46
N ILE A 52 -9.17 7.51 -3.85
CA ILE A 52 -8.61 8.72 -3.18
C ILE A 52 -7.52 8.65 -2.07
N ARG A 53 -6.41 7.92 -2.18
CA ARG A 53 -5.31 7.81 -1.19
C ARG A 53 -4.17 8.80 -1.47
N VAL A 54 -3.56 9.36 -0.43
CA VAL A 54 -2.33 10.15 -0.54
C VAL A 54 -1.34 9.64 0.52
N PRO A 55 -0.14 9.17 0.12
CA PRO A 55 0.33 9.01 -1.26
C PRO A 55 -0.33 7.79 -1.95
N THR A 56 -0.48 7.83 -3.27
CA THR A 56 -0.80 6.66 -4.12
C THR A 56 0.49 6.29 -4.86
N PRO A 57 0.86 4.99 -4.97
CA PRO A 57 2.00 4.61 -5.78
C PRO A 57 1.86 5.02 -7.24
N THR A 58 2.95 5.43 -7.89
CA THR A 58 2.98 5.66 -9.34
C THR A 58 3.15 4.35 -10.12
N ALA A 59 2.90 4.39 -11.43
CA ALA A 59 3.20 3.25 -12.31
C ALA A 59 4.69 2.85 -12.25
N GLU A 60 5.58 3.82 -12.24
CA GLU A 60 7.03 3.62 -12.12
C GLU A 60 7.38 2.90 -10.81
N GLN A 61 6.79 3.33 -9.68
CA GLN A 61 6.99 2.66 -8.39
C GLN A 61 6.44 1.23 -8.38
N LEU A 62 5.34 0.95 -9.09
CA LEU A 62 4.89 -0.42 -9.28
C LEU A 62 5.90 -1.24 -10.09
N TYR A 63 6.45 -0.68 -11.17
CA TYR A 63 7.44 -1.37 -12.00
C TYR A 63 8.71 -1.67 -11.22
N GLU A 64 9.20 -0.71 -10.42
CA GLU A 64 10.30 -0.93 -9.49
C GLU A 64 9.98 -2.05 -8.49
N PHE A 65 8.72 -2.12 -8.02
CA PHE A 65 8.33 -3.19 -7.11
C PHE A 65 8.33 -4.56 -7.79
N CYS A 66 7.86 -4.62 -9.04
CA CYS A 66 7.91 -5.84 -9.84
C CYS A 66 9.34 -6.33 -10.05
N GLU A 67 10.27 -5.42 -10.35
CA GLU A 67 11.70 -5.75 -10.46
C GLU A 67 12.23 -6.28 -9.13
N LEU A 68 11.95 -5.60 -8.01
CA LEU A 68 12.38 -6.06 -6.69
C LEU A 68 11.82 -7.45 -6.36
N LEU A 69 10.53 -7.69 -6.58
CA LEU A 69 9.91 -9.00 -6.31
C LEU A 69 10.44 -10.11 -7.25
N ALA A 70 10.94 -9.76 -8.43
CA ALA A 70 11.55 -10.71 -9.35
C ALA A 70 12.92 -11.22 -8.86
N THR A 71 13.61 -10.51 -7.96
CA THR A 71 14.95 -10.89 -7.46
C THR A 71 14.92 -11.79 -6.22
N THR A 72 13.76 -12.27 -5.80
CA THR A 72 13.61 -13.06 -4.56
C THR A 72 14.20 -12.37 -3.32
N PRO A 73 13.72 -11.16 -2.99
CA PRO A 73 14.31 -10.34 -1.94
C PRO A 73 14.07 -10.94 -0.54
N GLY A 74 15.05 -10.75 0.34
CA GLY A 74 14.84 -10.89 1.78
C GLY A 74 13.93 -9.79 2.33
N GLU A 75 13.72 -9.78 3.64
CA GLU A 75 12.84 -8.83 4.32
C GLU A 75 13.38 -7.39 4.29
N GLU A 76 14.67 -7.17 4.54
CA GLU A 76 15.24 -5.81 4.62
C GLU A 76 15.08 -4.98 3.32
N PRO A 77 15.33 -5.52 2.11
CA PRO A 77 15.01 -4.79 0.87
C PRO A 77 13.53 -4.44 0.73
N LEU A 78 12.62 -5.32 1.17
CA LEU A 78 11.17 -5.08 1.14
C LEU A 78 10.79 -3.99 2.14
N GLN A 79 11.36 -4.01 3.35
CA GLN A 79 11.21 -2.96 4.36
C GLN A 79 11.57 -1.59 3.77
N LYS A 80 12.80 -1.43 3.25
CA LYS A 80 13.29 -0.16 2.69
C LYS A 80 12.42 0.31 1.53
N PHE A 81 12.02 -0.61 0.66
CA PHE A 81 11.15 -0.29 -0.47
C PHE A 81 9.82 0.31 0.00
N LEU A 82 9.18 -0.30 1.00
CA LEU A 82 7.89 0.15 1.54
C LEU A 82 8.00 1.43 2.37
N GLU A 83 9.12 1.65 3.08
CA GLU A 83 9.42 2.91 3.77
C GLU A 83 9.52 4.08 2.78
N GLU A 84 10.20 3.88 1.66
CA GLU A 84 10.35 4.88 0.61
C GLU A 84 9.08 5.07 -0.25
N ARG A 85 8.21 4.06 -0.31
CA ARG A 85 6.98 4.05 -1.15
C ARG A 85 5.75 3.69 -0.31
N PRO A 86 5.41 4.50 0.70
CA PRO A 86 4.41 4.15 1.71
C PRO A 86 2.97 4.11 1.17
N GLY A 87 2.75 4.56 -0.07
CA GLY A 87 1.47 4.43 -0.76
C GLY A 87 0.99 2.98 -0.89
N PHE A 88 1.93 2.02 -0.86
CA PHE A 88 1.59 0.59 -0.82
C PHE A 88 0.90 0.19 0.49
N LEU A 89 1.30 0.78 1.62
CA LEU A 89 0.73 0.50 2.94
C LEU A 89 -0.62 1.21 3.14
N THR A 90 -0.70 2.50 2.80
CA THR A 90 -1.95 3.28 2.93
C THR A 90 -3.02 2.79 1.94
N GLY A 91 -2.62 2.26 0.79
CA GLY A 91 -3.52 1.63 -0.19
C GLY A 91 -4.06 0.27 0.24
N LEU A 92 -3.33 -0.48 1.05
CA LEU A 92 -3.75 -1.77 1.58
C LEU A 92 -4.76 -1.64 2.74
N LEU A 93 -4.56 -0.63 3.59
CA LEU A 93 -5.21 -0.55 4.90
C LEU A 93 -6.40 0.43 4.89
N GLY A 94 -7.37 0.16 5.78
CA GLY A 94 -8.53 1.02 6.00
C GLY A 94 -9.69 0.87 5.03
N GLY A 95 -10.74 1.66 5.27
CA GLY A 95 -11.95 1.76 4.46
C GLY A 95 -11.91 2.90 3.42
N PRO A 96 -12.97 3.03 2.61
CA PRO A 96 -13.10 4.08 1.61
C PRO A 96 -13.23 5.50 2.18
N ASP A 97 -13.44 5.69 3.49
CA ASP A 97 -13.72 7.02 4.08
C ASP A 97 -12.71 7.44 5.18
N ASN A 98 -11.54 6.78 5.26
CA ASN A 98 -10.58 6.95 6.36
C ASN A 98 -9.61 8.13 6.23
N ALA A 99 -9.61 9.14 7.09
CA ALA A 99 -8.49 10.08 7.14
C ALA A 99 -7.18 9.32 7.46
N ASP A 100 -6.20 9.36 6.55
CA ASP A 100 -4.84 8.85 6.78
C ASP A 100 -4.05 9.92 7.53
N LEU A 101 -3.52 9.60 8.71
CA LEU A 101 -2.95 10.59 9.62
C LEU A 101 -1.42 10.57 9.63
N ALA A 102 -0.84 9.38 9.74
CA ALA A 102 0.61 9.17 9.77
C ALA A 102 0.97 7.72 9.44
N VAL A 103 2.23 7.52 9.02
CA VAL A 103 2.86 6.21 8.90
C VAL A 103 4.13 6.22 9.75
N LEU A 104 4.25 5.25 10.65
CA LEU A 104 5.40 5.05 11.52
C LEU A 104 6.17 3.82 11.07
N PHE A 105 7.50 3.90 11.09
CA PHE A 105 8.42 2.81 10.73
C PHE A 105 9.09 2.26 11.97
N LYS A 106 9.09 0.93 12.11
CA LYS A 106 9.62 0.23 13.28
C LYS A 106 9.10 0.78 14.64
N PRO A 107 7.80 1.14 14.82
CA PRO A 107 7.32 1.63 16.10
C PRO A 107 7.41 0.54 17.18
N ALA A 108 7.86 0.94 18.37
CA ALA A 108 7.97 0.04 19.51
C ALA A 108 6.59 -0.42 19.98
N VAL A 109 6.45 -1.72 20.25
CA VAL A 109 5.28 -2.31 20.93
C VAL A 109 5.76 -2.76 22.30
N GLY A 110 5.50 -1.92 23.30
CA GLY A 110 6.11 -2.06 24.62
C GLY A 110 7.62 -1.89 24.59
N THR A 111 8.34 -2.66 25.40
CA THR A 111 9.80 -2.55 25.52
C THR A 111 10.56 -3.69 24.83
N GLN A 112 9.85 -4.66 24.27
CA GLN A 112 10.45 -5.92 23.79
C GLN A 112 10.33 -6.11 22.28
N TYR A 113 9.37 -5.42 21.65
CA TYR A 113 9.02 -5.67 20.25
C TYR A 113 8.98 -4.37 19.46
N ASN A 114 9.12 -4.50 18.15
CA ASN A 114 8.84 -3.44 17.20
C ASN A 114 7.95 -4.05 16.12
N ALA A 115 6.86 -3.37 15.76
CA ALA A 115 6.14 -3.71 14.53
C ALA A 115 6.90 -3.13 13.34
N ASP A 116 6.78 -3.70 12.15
CA ASP A 116 7.47 -3.15 10.98
C ASP A 116 6.93 -1.80 10.55
N PHE A 117 5.59 -1.66 10.60
CA PHE A 117 4.91 -0.42 10.32
C PHE A 117 3.71 -0.22 11.25
N CYS A 118 3.34 1.05 11.45
CA CYS A 118 2.02 1.41 11.94
C CYS A 118 1.41 2.51 11.06
N VAL A 119 0.18 2.31 10.58
CA VAL A 119 -0.60 3.36 9.91
C VAL A 119 -1.69 3.84 10.85
N LEU A 120 -1.68 5.14 11.16
CA LEU A 120 -2.73 5.79 11.93
C LEU A 120 -3.81 6.31 10.99
N GLN A 121 -5.05 5.91 11.25
CA GLN A 121 -6.21 6.34 10.50
C GLN A 121 -7.36 6.73 11.43
N ALA A 122 -8.31 7.53 10.94
CA ALA A 122 -9.56 7.78 11.63
C ALA A 122 -10.73 7.86 10.65
N HIS A 123 -11.88 7.32 11.04
CA HIS A 123 -13.12 7.42 10.29
C HIS A 123 -14.34 7.27 11.20
N GLN A 124 -15.54 7.28 10.62
CA GLN A 124 -16.81 7.08 11.34
C GLN A 124 -16.86 5.82 12.21
N GLY A 125 -15.96 4.84 12.00
CA GLY A 125 -15.85 3.64 12.81
C GLY A 125 -14.88 3.76 13.99
N GLY A 126 -14.23 4.91 14.19
CA GLY A 126 -13.26 5.17 15.26
C GLY A 126 -11.86 5.57 14.76
N ALA A 127 -10.96 5.70 15.72
CA ALA A 127 -9.52 5.89 15.52
C ALA A 127 -8.83 4.53 15.45
N PHE A 128 -7.99 4.31 14.44
CA PHE A 128 -7.37 3.02 14.14
C PHE A 128 -5.85 3.12 14.10
N ALA A 129 -5.17 2.22 14.80
CA ALA A 129 -3.77 1.91 14.63
C ALA A 129 -3.65 0.55 13.92
N HIS A 130 -3.18 0.59 12.67
CA HIS A 130 -2.94 -0.60 11.86
C HIS A 130 -1.48 -1.02 11.99
N LEU A 131 -1.19 -2.04 12.78
CA LEU A 131 0.15 -2.61 12.94
C LEU A 131 0.41 -3.65 11.84
N VAL A 132 1.58 -3.57 11.22
CA VAL A 132 1.97 -4.45 10.12
C VAL A 132 3.28 -5.14 10.48
N GLU A 133 3.30 -6.46 10.29
CA GLU A 133 4.51 -7.28 10.23
C GLU A 133 4.71 -7.74 8.77
N ILE A 134 5.94 -7.72 8.30
CA ILE A 134 6.33 -8.19 6.97
C ILE A 134 7.32 -9.35 7.10
N GLU A 135 7.24 -10.26 6.16
CA GLU A 135 8.15 -11.40 6.00
C GLU A 135 8.62 -11.43 4.54
N SER A 136 9.59 -12.28 4.19
CA SER A 136 10.03 -12.34 2.79
C SER A 136 8.90 -12.71 1.82
N SER A 137 9.01 -12.18 0.60
CA SER A 137 8.05 -12.44 -0.49
C SER A 137 8.12 -13.85 -1.06
N HIS A 138 9.09 -14.67 -0.64
CA HIS A 138 9.28 -16.04 -1.16
C HIS A 138 9.17 -17.11 -0.07
N GLU A 139 8.70 -16.73 1.12
CA GLU A 139 8.42 -17.69 2.18
C GLU A 139 7.11 -18.44 1.87
N PRO A 140 7.08 -19.78 2.00
CA PRO A 140 5.85 -20.53 1.88
C PRO A 140 4.91 -20.16 3.03
N LEU A 141 3.62 -20.02 2.76
CA LEU A 141 2.60 -19.76 3.79
C LEU A 141 2.15 -21.06 4.47
N PHE A 142 2.18 -22.17 3.72
CA PHE A 142 1.73 -23.47 4.19
C PHE A 142 2.77 -24.55 3.87
N THR A 143 2.79 -25.58 4.70
CA THR A 143 3.52 -26.83 4.47
C THR A 143 2.77 -27.70 3.46
N GLN A 144 3.42 -28.73 2.92
CA GLN A 144 2.77 -29.71 2.04
C GLN A 144 1.57 -30.43 2.69
N GLN A 145 1.55 -30.50 4.03
CA GLN A 145 0.44 -31.07 4.80
C GLN A 145 -0.71 -30.06 5.03
N GLY A 146 -0.59 -28.84 4.51
CA GLY A 146 -1.55 -27.76 4.71
C GLY A 146 -1.44 -27.06 6.07
N ASN A 147 -0.48 -27.38 6.93
CA ASN A 147 -0.27 -26.61 8.16
C ASN A 147 0.40 -25.27 7.86
N THR A 148 0.19 -24.25 8.69
CA THR A 148 0.92 -22.98 8.62
C THR A 148 2.43 -23.22 8.63
N ALA A 149 3.15 -22.62 7.69
CA ALA A 149 4.60 -22.73 7.62
C ALA A 149 5.29 -21.97 8.76
N LYS A 150 6.56 -22.30 9.03
CA LYS A 150 7.31 -21.80 10.18
C LYS A 150 7.34 -20.27 10.28
N ARG A 151 7.58 -19.55 9.19
CA ARG A 151 7.62 -18.08 9.19
C ARG A 151 6.27 -17.46 9.52
N LEU A 152 5.23 -17.87 8.80
CA LEU A 152 3.87 -17.39 9.08
C LEU A 152 3.42 -17.73 10.52
N ALA A 153 3.80 -18.89 11.04
CA ALA A 153 3.52 -19.26 12.43
C ALA A 153 4.26 -18.32 13.42
N GLY A 154 5.53 -18.01 13.15
CA GLY A 154 6.32 -17.06 13.94
C GLY A 154 5.70 -15.66 13.98
N ALA A 155 5.39 -15.09 12.81
CA ALA A 155 4.74 -13.79 12.71
C ALA A 155 3.36 -13.76 13.42
N GLN A 156 2.59 -14.86 13.34
CA GLN A 156 1.33 -14.99 14.08
C GLN A 156 1.54 -14.98 15.59
N THR A 157 2.58 -15.67 16.10
CA THR A 157 2.94 -15.65 17.52
C THR A 157 3.36 -14.25 17.97
N GLN A 158 4.19 -13.55 17.20
CA GLN A 158 4.62 -12.18 17.51
C GLN A 158 3.45 -11.20 17.58
N ILE A 159 2.48 -11.31 16.67
CA ILE A 159 1.25 -10.50 16.73
C ILE A 159 0.40 -10.84 17.96
N GLU A 160 0.37 -12.10 18.39
CA GLU A 160 -0.34 -12.49 19.61
C GLU A 160 0.32 -11.89 20.85
N ASP A 161 1.65 -11.90 20.92
CA ASP A 161 2.40 -11.21 21.97
C ASP A 161 2.09 -9.71 22.02
N TRP A 162 2.02 -9.06 20.84
CA TRP A 162 1.62 -7.65 20.75
C TRP A 162 0.20 -7.44 21.28
N LYS A 163 -0.77 -8.27 20.89
CA LYS A 163 -2.16 -8.14 21.37
C LYS A 163 -2.24 -8.28 22.88
N ILE A 164 -1.55 -9.26 23.46
CA ILE A 164 -1.52 -9.48 24.91
C ILE A 164 -1.00 -8.22 25.62
N TRP A 165 0.10 -7.65 25.12
CA TRP A 165 0.65 -6.42 25.69
C TRP A 165 -0.28 -5.21 25.51
N ILE A 166 -0.80 -5.00 24.28
CA ILE A 166 -1.70 -3.89 23.95
C ILE A 166 -3.00 -3.98 24.75
N GLN A 167 -3.53 -5.17 25.04
CA GLN A 167 -4.75 -5.32 25.83
C GLN A 167 -4.62 -4.69 27.23
N VAL A 168 -3.43 -4.74 27.83
CA VAL A 168 -3.16 -4.16 29.15
C VAL A 168 -2.76 -2.68 29.05
N ALA A 169 -2.06 -2.29 27.99
CA ALA A 169 -1.50 -0.94 27.83
C ALA A 169 -2.26 -0.05 26.81
N ARG A 170 -3.48 -0.44 26.41
CA ARG A 170 -4.21 0.07 25.24
C ARG A 170 -4.19 1.60 25.08
N GLU A 171 -4.71 2.31 26.08
CA GLU A 171 -4.81 3.77 26.04
C GLU A 171 -3.42 4.42 26.08
N HIS A 172 -2.52 3.92 26.93
CA HIS A 172 -1.15 4.42 27.01
C HIS A 172 -0.42 4.27 25.68
N TYR A 173 -0.54 3.11 25.04
CA TYR A 173 0.10 2.85 23.77
C TYR A 173 -0.43 3.73 22.64
N ALA A 174 -1.76 3.96 22.58
CA ALA A 174 -2.34 4.90 21.64
C ALA A 174 -1.80 6.33 21.84
N ARG A 175 -1.65 6.79 23.08
CA ARG A 175 -1.01 8.08 23.39
C ARG A 175 0.43 8.14 22.88
N GLU A 176 1.21 7.09 23.08
CA GLU A 176 2.60 7.04 22.61
C GLU A 176 2.70 7.05 21.08
N LEU A 177 1.83 6.31 20.38
CA LEU A 177 1.77 6.33 18.91
C LEU A 177 1.40 7.72 18.37
N VAL A 178 0.39 8.38 18.94
CA VAL A 178 -0.01 9.73 18.54
C VAL A 178 1.11 10.73 18.83
N ARG A 179 1.75 10.64 20.00
CA ARG A 179 2.90 11.48 20.36
C ARG A 179 4.05 11.31 19.37
N ALA A 180 4.42 10.06 19.05
CA ALA A 180 5.45 9.75 18.08
C ALA A 180 5.09 10.32 16.70
N ALA A 181 3.86 10.10 16.24
CA ALA A 181 3.38 10.59 14.95
C ALA A 181 3.42 12.12 14.82
N LYS A 182 3.07 12.85 15.88
CA LYS A 182 3.15 14.32 15.91
C LYS A 182 4.58 14.86 15.78
N ALA A 183 5.57 14.09 16.21
CA ALA A 183 6.98 14.45 16.12
C ALA A 183 7.62 14.14 14.76
N LEU A 184 6.91 13.41 13.89
CA LEU A 184 7.40 13.06 12.56
C LEU A 184 7.37 14.28 11.61
N PRO A 185 8.28 14.32 10.62
CA PRO A 185 8.21 15.31 9.56
C PRO A 185 6.94 15.13 8.72
N PRO A 186 6.40 16.20 8.10
CA PRO A 186 5.38 16.04 7.08
C PRO A 186 5.93 15.24 5.89
N LEU A 187 5.08 14.51 5.17
CA LEU A 187 5.47 13.71 4.00
C LEU A 187 6.34 14.48 2.99
N ALA A 188 6.04 15.76 2.75
CA ALA A 188 6.81 16.62 1.83
C ALA A 188 8.29 16.81 2.23
N ASN A 189 8.61 16.60 3.51
CA ASN A 189 9.95 16.78 4.06
C ASN A 189 10.59 15.45 4.48
N TYR A 190 9.90 14.32 4.30
CA TYR A 190 10.43 12.99 4.63
C TYR A 190 11.76 12.72 3.91
N GLN A 191 12.72 12.17 4.64
CA GLN A 191 14.01 11.72 4.13
C GLN A 191 14.24 10.24 4.43
N PRO A 192 14.95 9.50 3.56
CA PRO A 192 15.39 8.14 3.88
C PRO A 192 16.12 8.09 5.24
N GLY A 193 15.69 7.19 6.12
CA GLY A 193 16.21 7.05 7.48
C GLY A 193 15.36 7.71 8.57
N ASP A 194 14.38 8.54 8.21
CA ASP A 194 13.36 8.99 9.16
C ASP A 194 12.52 7.81 9.67
N ARG A 195 11.93 7.97 10.86
CA ARG A 195 11.10 6.93 11.50
C ARG A 195 9.64 6.92 11.02
N GLY A 196 9.37 7.55 9.88
CA GLY A 196 8.04 7.73 9.32
C GLY A 196 7.74 9.20 9.01
N PHE A 197 6.48 9.49 8.71
CA PHE A 197 6.00 10.83 8.36
C PHE A 197 4.53 11.02 8.75
N ARG A 198 4.11 12.28 8.87
CA ARG A 198 2.71 12.68 9.04
C ARG A 198 2.10 13.18 7.73
N LEU A 199 0.79 12.95 7.57
CA LEU A 199 0.00 13.38 6.41
C LEU A 199 -0.85 14.61 6.69
N VAL A 200 -0.96 15.01 7.96
CA VAL A 200 -1.69 16.19 8.43
C VAL A 200 -0.81 16.97 9.42
N GLU A 201 -1.21 18.19 9.77
CA GLU A 201 -0.51 18.97 10.81
C GLU A 201 -0.65 18.34 12.20
N PRO A 202 0.32 18.54 13.12
CA PRO A 202 0.31 17.84 14.41
C PRO A 202 -0.95 18.08 15.26
N ASP A 203 -1.52 19.28 15.19
CA ASP A 203 -2.74 19.64 15.91
C ASP A 203 -3.99 19.03 15.25
N ASP A 204 -4.03 19.00 13.92
CA ASP A 204 -5.08 18.31 13.17
C ASP A 204 -5.05 16.80 13.43
N LEU A 205 -3.86 16.18 13.47
CA LEU A 205 -3.68 14.78 13.82
C LEU A 205 -4.34 14.48 15.17
N GLN A 206 -4.01 15.26 16.19
CA GLN A 206 -4.55 15.08 17.54
C GLN A 206 -6.06 15.33 17.59
N SER A 207 -6.53 16.38 16.91
CA SER A 207 -7.94 16.78 16.87
C SER A 207 -8.79 15.71 16.20
N ILE A 208 -8.38 15.25 15.02
CA ILE A 208 -9.06 14.19 14.26
C ILE A 208 -9.06 12.89 15.08
N TRP A 209 -7.91 12.47 15.60
CA TRP A 209 -7.81 11.25 16.41
C TRP A 209 -8.80 11.25 17.58
N ARG A 210 -8.82 12.35 18.36
CA ARG A 210 -9.76 12.50 19.50
C ARG A 210 -11.22 12.57 19.08
N GLY A 211 -11.51 13.19 17.94
CA GLY A 211 -12.87 13.29 17.40
C GLY A 211 -13.50 11.93 17.10
N PHE A 212 -12.70 10.87 16.93
CA PHE A 212 -13.14 9.52 16.64
C PHE A 212 -12.79 8.51 17.76
N GLY A 213 -13.00 8.90 19.03
CA GLY A 213 -12.80 8.03 20.20
C GLY A 213 -11.40 8.11 20.81
N GLY A 214 -10.43 8.64 20.05
CA GLY A 214 -9.12 9.01 20.55
C GLY A 214 -8.37 7.88 21.21
N GLU A 215 -7.61 8.24 22.24
CA GLU A 215 -6.85 7.28 23.04
C GLU A 215 -7.72 6.51 24.04
N SER A 216 -8.93 7.00 24.34
CA SER A 216 -9.90 6.33 25.21
C SER A 216 -10.55 5.10 24.59
N ASP A 217 -10.75 5.08 23.26
CA ASP A 217 -11.26 3.91 22.55
C ASP A 217 -10.59 3.68 21.17
N PRO A 218 -9.27 3.40 21.15
CA PRO A 218 -8.51 3.22 19.91
C PRO A 218 -8.65 1.80 19.39
N HIS A 219 -8.99 1.59 18.14
CA HIS A 219 -8.99 0.27 17.52
C HIS A 219 -7.59 -0.13 17.06
N PHE A 220 -7.13 -1.33 17.44
CA PHE A 220 -5.88 -1.90 16.95
C PHE A 220 -6.18 -3.03 15.99
N THR A 221 -5.58 -3.00 14.81
CA THR A 221 -5.66 -4.10 13.83
C THR A 221 -4.25 -4.51 13.42
N PHE A 222 -4.13 -5.74 12.92
CA PHE A 222 -2.87 -6.42 12.68
C PHE A 222 -2.88 -7.00 11.27
N THR A 223 -1.77 -6.82 10.56
CA THR A 223 -1.59 -7.35 9.21
C THR A 223 -0.24 -8.04 9.11
N ILE A 224 -0.23 -9.25 8.52
CA ILE A 224 1.01 -9.90 8.07
C ILE A 224 1.07 -9.75 6.56
N VAL A 225 2.22 -9.31 6.02
CA VAL A 225 2.53 -9.36 4.60
C VAL A 225 3.61 -10.40 4.35
N ILE A 226 3.28 -11.49 3.63
CA ILE A 226 4.19 -12.61 3.41
C ILE A 226 3.93 -13.29 2.06
N GLY A 227 4.98 -13.74 1.39
CA GLY A 227 4.87 -14.58 0.20
C GLY A 227 4.21 -13.89 -1.01
N ARG A 228 3.87 -14.70 -2.03
CA ARG A 228 3.28 -14.25 -3.29
C ARG A 228 2.00 -15.01 -3.62
N TRP A 229 0.98 -14.28 -4.09
CA TRP A 229 -0.33 -14.87 -4.43
C TRP A 229 -0.24 -15.89 -5.56
N SER A 230 0.57 -15.61 -6.58
CA SER A 230 0.85 -16.50 -7.71
C SER A 230 1.48 -17.83 -7.31
N GLN A 231 2.11 -17.93 -6.15
CA GLN A 231 2.73 -19.15 -5.64
C GLN A 231 1.76 -20.03 -4.84
N LEU A 232 0.57 -19.52 -4.52
CA LEU A 232 -0.44 -20.26 -3.78
C LEU A 232 -1.34 -21.07 -4.72
N ASN A 233 -1.63 -22.30 -4.32
CA ASN A 233 -2.66 -23.11 -4.97
C ASN A 233 -4.08 -22.63 -4.61
N ALA A 234 -5.10 -23.20 -5.25
CA ALA A 234 -6.49 -22.76 -5.07
C ALA A 234 -7.01 -22.92 -3.63
N GLU A 235 -6.61 -23.98 -2.94
CA GLU A 235 -7.01 -24.24 -1.56
C GLU A 235 -6.36 -23.23 -0.60
N GLU A 236 -5.07 -22.97 -0.77
CA GLU A 236 -4.32 -21.99 0.02
C GLU A 236 -4.89 -20.58 -0.15
N LYS A 237 -5.21 -20.18 -1.38
CA LYS A 237 -5.92 -18.92 -1.69
C LYS A 237 -7.25 -18.84 -0.95
N ALA A 238 -8.06 -19.90 -1.01
CA ALA A 238 -9.36 -19.94 -0.33
C ALA A 238 -9.22 -19.82 1.20
N ARG A 239 -8.18 -20.45 1.79
CA ARG A 239 -7.88 -20.35 3.23
C ARG A 239 -7.55 -18.92 3.65
N ILE A 240 -6.71 -18.21 2.89
CA ILE A 240 -6.38 -16.80 3.17
C ILE A 240 -7.62 -15.91 3.05
N LEU A 241 -8.41 -16.08 1.99
CA LEU A 241 -9.65 -15.31 1.81
C LEU A 241 -10.64 -15.56 2.94
N ASN A 242 -10.86 -16.82 3.33
CA ASN A 242 -11.78 -17.15 4.41
C ASN A 242 -11.30 -16.65 5.77
N ARG A 243 -9.99 -16.68 6.02
CA ARG A 243 -9.42 -16.08 7.23
C ARG A 243 -9.66 -14.58 7.27
N ASN A 244 -9.37 -13.87 6.19
CA ASN A 244 -9.50 -12.41 6.13
C ASN A 244 -10.95 -11.91 6.16
N LYS A 245 -11.93 -12.78 5.87
CA LYS A 245 -13.37 -12.48 6.07
C LYS A 245 -13.77 -12.45 7.54
N GLN A 246 -13.04 -13.13 8.42
CA GLN A 246 -13.38 -13.13 9.82
C GLN A 246 -13.11 -11.73 10.40
N PRO A 247 -14.01 -11.20 11.24
CA PRO A 247 -13.84 -9.90 11.89
C PRO A 247 -12.67 -9.85 12.88
N GLN A 248 -11.92 -10.95 13.02
CA GLN A 248 -10.72 -11.05 13.83
C GLN A 248 -9.67 -10.05 13.33
N LEU A 249 -9.02 -9.37 14.27
CA LEU A 249 -8.13 -8.23 14.05
C LEU A 249 -6.86 -8.55 13.23
N LEU A 250 -6.63 -9.79 12.80
CA LEU A 250 -5.45 -10.21 12.04
C LEU A 250 -5.77 -10.60 10.60
N ARG A 251 -5.23 -9.85 9.64
CA ARG A 251 -5.28 -10.16 8.21
C ARG A 251 -3.93 -10.66 7.68
N ILE A 252 -3.96 -11.51 6.68
CA ILE A 252 -2.76 -11.98 5.97
C ILE A 252 -2.88 -11.57 4.51
N HIS A 253 -1.88 -10.86 4.01
CA HIS A 253 -1.78 -10.45 2.62
C HIS A 253 -0.47 -10.95 2.04
N THR A 254 -0.46 -11.17 0.73
CA THR A 254 0.76 -11.38 -0.06
C THR A 254 1.19 -10.08 -0.70
N TYR A 255 2.46 -9.96 -1.11
CA TYR A 255 2.94 -8.73 -1.74
C TYR A 255 2.22 -8.37 -3.04
N GLU A 256 1.74 -9.37 -3.79
CA GLU A 256 0.94 -9.13 -4.99
C GLU A 256 -0.43 -8.54 -4.64
N GLN A 257 -1.04 -8.95 -3.52
CA GLN A 257 -2.26 -8.33 -3.02
C GLN A 257 -2.02 -6.89 -2.53
N VAL A 258 -0.89 -6.63 -1.86
CA VAL A 258 -0.50 -5.26 -1.46
C VAL A 258 -0.38 -4.35 -2.68
N ALA A 259 0.39 -4.77 -3.68
CA ALA A 259 0.55 -4.04 -4.93
C ALA A 259 -0.80 -3.83 -5.62
N ARG A 260 -1.63 -4.87 -5.73
CA ARG A 260 -2.94 -4.78 -6.36
C ARG A 260 -3.87 -3.80 -5.65
N SER A 261 -3.95 -3.87 -4.32
CA SER A 261 -4.81 -2.99 -3.52
C SER A 261 -4.36 -1.54 -3.60
N ALA A 262 -3.06 -1.28 -3.56
CA ALA A 262 -2.52 0.07 -3.66
C ALA A 262 -2.60 0.66 -5.08
N ASN A 263 -2.57 -0.20 -6.10
CA ASN A 263 -2.51 0.18 -7.50
C ASN A 263 -3.84 0.08 -8.27
N TYR A 264 -4.99 -0.02 -7.58
CA TYR A 264 -6.31 -0.09 -8.23
C TYR A 264 -6.61 1.07 -9.20
N ARG A 265 -5.80 2.15 -9.21
CA ARG A 265 -6.01 3.30 -10.09
C ARG A 265 -5.37 3.23 -11.48
N LEU A 266 -4.31 2.45 -11.73
CA LEU A 266 -3.78 2.33 -13.11
C LEU A 266 -4.83 1.75 -14.06
N GLU A 267 -5.73 0.90 -13.56
CA GLU A 267 -6.81 0.35 -14.39
C GLU A 267 -7.88 1.37 -14.81
N ARG A 268 -8.01 2.52 -14.14
CA ARG A 268 -9.03 3.53 -14.50
C ARG A 268 -8.47 4.70 -15.30
N ASP A 269 -7.20 5.07 -15.13
CA ASP A 269 -6.62 6.22 -15.83
C ASP A 269 -5.94 5.84 -17.15
N ASP A 270 -5.47 4.59 -17.31
CA ASP A 270 -4.77 4.15 -18.54
C ASP A 270 -5.69 3.44 -19.54
N TRP A 271 -6.83 2.86 -19.12
CA TRP A 271 -7.73 2.17 -20.06
C TRP A 271 -8.37 3.11 -21.09
N TYR A 272 -8.68 4.35 -20.70
CA TYR A 272 -9.22 5.34 -21.64
C TYR A 272 -8.17 5.99 -22.55
N ASN A 273 -6.88 5.91 -22.19
CA ASN A 273 -5.81 6.56 -22.95
C ASN A 273 -4.93 5.57 -23.75
N ALA A 274 -4.94 4.27 -23.42
CA ALA A 274 -4.07 3.27 -24.05
C ALA A 274 -4.76 2.40 -25.12
N HIS A 275 -6.07 2.56 -25.37
CA HIS A 275 -6.76 1.78 -26.40
C HIS A 275 -6.35 2.14 -27.84
N ASP A 276 -5.60 3.23 -28.03
CA ASP A 276 -5.09 3.62 -29.35
C ASP A 276 -3.66 3.09 -29.65
N ASP A 277 -2.86 2.70 -28.64
CA ASP A 277 -1.44 2.37 -28.85
C ASP A 277 -1.11 0.85 -28.89
N TRP A 278 -1.97 -0.01 -28.34
CA TRP A 278 -1.69 -1.46 -28.34
C TRP A 278 -1.88 -2.15 -29.69
N GLN A 279 -2.54 -1.51 -30.68
CA GLN A 279 -2.66 -2.07 -32.03
C GLN A 279 -1.36 -1.93 -32.85
N VAL A 280 -0.39 -1.13 -32.42
CA VAL A 280 0.84 -0.88 -33.19
C VAL A 280 1.93 -1.92 -32.92
N LEU A 281 1.91 -2.60 -31.76
CA LEU A 281 2.98 -3.54 -31.36
C LEU A 281 2.70 -5.03 -31.69
N ALA A 282 1.56 -5.34 -32.31
CA ALA A 282 1.16 -6.73 -32.60
C ALA A 282 0.92 -7.04 -34.09
N ALA A 283 1.31 -6.15 -35.02
CA ALA A 283 1.25 -6.47 -36.45
C ALA A 283 2.55 -7.18 -36.88
N PRO A 284 2.49 -8.45 -37.36
CA PRO A 284 3.64 -9.06 -38.01
C PRO A 284 3.93 -8.30 -39.31
N THR A 285 5.16 -7.81 -39.45
CA THR A 285 5.68 -7.25 -40.70
C THR A 285 5.70 -8.35 -41.76
N ASN A 286 4.72 -8.35 -42.66
CA ASN A 286 4.81 -9.13 -43.89
C ASN A 286 5.86 -8.47 -44.80
N PRO A 287 6.88 -9.21 -45.28
CA PRO A 287 7.75 -8.71 -46.33
C PRO A 287 6.98 -8.68 -47.65
N LEU A 288 6.99 -7.52 -48.30
CA LEU A 288 6.43 -7.30 -49.62
C LEU A 288 7.24 -8.08 -50.68
N THR A 289 6.52 -8.89 -51.47
CA THR A 289 6.81 -9.15 -52.89
C THR A 289 5.65 -8.61 -53.70
#